data_AF-A0AAT9FNY2-F1
#
_entry.id   AF-A0AAT9FNY2-F1
#
_cell.length_a   1.000
_cell.length_b   1.000
_cell.length_c   1.000
_cell.angle_alpha   90.00
_cell.angle_beta   90.00
_cell.angle_gamma   90.00
#
_symmetry.space_group_name_H-M   'P 1'
#
loop_
_entity.id
_entity.type
_entity.pdbx_description
1 polymer ?
#
loop_
_entity_poly.entity_id
_entity_poly.type
_entity_poly.pdbx_seq_one_letter_code
_entity_poly.pdbx_strand_id
1 'polypeptide(L)'
;MKDSSVGRDADKVWVDSVKLPAREEGLVAWRIEKFGDDFDEIYVSGSLADPDGDGLVNLAEYGFGLDPLAISEVPNLGISRVGSTSDLEVLVNGSAVGVGFYVMKSVDLVGWSEVDSVPSDGGAVGDKMLLKLGVLEEDGLKGFYRVGVRSE
;
A
#
# COMPACT_ATOMS: atom_id res chain seq x y z
N MET A 1 43.41 29.04 33.97
CA MET A 1 43.27 27.57 33.99
C MET A 1 41.79 27.24 34.09
N LYS A 2 41.23 26.73 32.99
CA LYS A 2 39.96 26.02 32.90
C LYS A 2 40.15 25.06 31.72
N ASP A 3 39.86 23.78 31.95
CA ASP A 3 40.07 22.60 31.09
C ASP A 3 39.61 22.81 29.63
N SER A 4 40.21 22.23 28.58
CA SER A 4 40.60 20.84 28.30
C SER A 4 39.42 19.89 28.06
N SER A 5 38.78 19.99 26.88
CA SER A 5 38.66 18.92 25.87
C SER A 5 37.35 18.99 25.07
N VAL A 6 37.45 19.22 23.75
CA VAL A 6 36.60 18.48 22.78
C VAL A 6 37.33 18.41 21.46
N GLY A 7 37.57 17.17 20.99
CA GLY A 7 38.29 16.84 19.78
C GLY A 7 37.53 17.20 18.50
N ARG A 8 38.20 17.02 17.36
CA ARG A 8 37.73 17.33 15.99
C ARG A 8 36.52 16.51 15.49
N ASP A 9 35.69 15.96 16.38
CA ASP A 9 34.51 15.15 16.06
C ASP A 9 33.25 15.58 16.84
N ALA A 10 33.27 16.75 17.48
CA ALA A 10 32.21 17.21 18.40
C ALA A 10 31.17 18.13 17.74
N ASP A 11 30.84 17.90 16.47
CA ASP A 11 29.67 18.53 15.84
C ASP A 11 28.72 17.44 15.32
N LYS A 12 28.33 16.54 16.23
CA LYS A 12 27.18 15.67 16.03
C LYS A 12 25.98 16.39 16.59
N VAL A 13 25.23 17.06 15.72
CA VAL A 13 23.84 17.43 16.01
C VAL A 13 23.06 16.12 16.11
N TRP A 14 22.67 15.76 17.32
CA TRP A 14 21.67 14.73 17.54
C TRP A 14 20.33 15.36 17.17
N VAL A 15 19.72 14.90 16.08
CA VAL A 15 18.29 15.16 15.88
C VAL A 15 17.55 14.17 16.76
N ASP A 16 17.53 14.45 18.06
CA ASP A 16 16.67 13.77 19.00
C ASP A 16 15.22 14.17 18.65
N SER A 17 14.36 13.17 18.44
CA SER A 17 12.99 13.32 17.92
C SER A 17 12.82 13.57 16.41
N VAL A 18 13.62 12.95 15.54
CA VAL A 18 13.09 12.64 14.19
C VAL A 18 11.95 11.66 14.38
N LYS A 19 10.72 12.17 14.53
CA LYS A 19 9.54 11.43 14.11
C LYS A 19 9.66 11.33 12.60
N LEU A 20 10.32 10.27 12.12
CA LEU A 20 9.93 9.73 10.82
C LEU A 20 8.44 9.51 10.98
N PRO A 21 7.56 10.06 10.12
CA PRO A 21 6.15 9.79 10.26
C PRO A 21 6.04 8.28 10.31
N ALA A 22 5.60 7.74 11.46
CA ALA A 22 5.56 6.31 11.64
C ALA A 22 4.74 5.76 10.47
N ARG A 23 5.12 4.59 9.96
CA ARG A 23 4.52 3.96 8.77
C ARG A 23 2.98 3.93 8.83
N GLU A 24 2.41 3.89 10.04
CA GLU A 24 0.97 3.93 10.34
C GLU A 24 0.33 5.35 10.39
N GLU A 25 1.10 6.44 10.38
CA GLU A 25 0.58 7.82 10.48
C GLU A 25 -0.27 8.23 9.29
N GLY A 26 0.05 7.72 8.10
CA GLY A 26 -0.73 7.98 6.88
C GLY A 26 -2.14 7.42 6.98
N LEU A 27 -2.27 6.15 7.38
CA LEU A 27 -3.56 5.49 7.56
C LEU A 27 -4.36 6.11 8.71
N VAL A 28 -3.70 6.46 9.83
CA VAL A 28 -4.38 7.11 10.96
C VAL A 28 -4.90 8.50 10.57
N ALA A 29 -4.11 9.30 9.86
CA ALA A 29 -4.55 10.61 9.38
C ALA A 29 -5.74 10.48 8.42
N TRP A 30 -5.68 9.52 7.50
CA TRP A 30 -6.78 9.22 6.59
C TRP A 30 -8.04 8.78 7.34
N ARG A 31 -7.92 7.95 8.39
CA ARG A 31 -9.07 7.56 9.22
C ARG A 31 -9.71 8.75 9.92
N ILE A 32 -8.92 9.66 10.48
CA ILE A 32 -9.44 10.89 11.10
C ILE A 32 -10.21 11.72 10.08
N GLU A 33 -9.70 11.83 8.85
CA GLU A 33 -10.37 12.56 7.77
C GLU A 33 -11.69 11.90 7.34
N LYS A 34 -11.68 10.58 7.15
CA LYS A 34 -12.83 9.85 6.61
C LYS A 34 -13.95 9.60 7.62
N PHE A 35 -13.60 9.31 8.87
CA PHE A 35 -14.56 8.87 9.88
C PHE A 35 -14.89 9.94 10.92
N GLY A 36 -14.10 11.02 11.01
CA GLY A 36 -14.37 12.11 11.96
C GLY A 36 -14.42 11.60 13.40
N ASP A 37 -15.57 11.73 14.05
CA ASP A 37 -15.76 11.29 15.44
C ASP A 37 -15.69 9.76 15.59
N ASP A 38 -15.95 8.98 14.52
CA ASP A 38 -15.93 7.51 14.55
C ASP A 38 -14.52 6.92 14.24
N PHE A 39 -13.47 7.75 14.22
CA PHE A 39 -12.12 7.32 13.83
C PHE A 39 -11.48 6.33 14.82
N ASP A 40 -11.97 6.23 16.05
CA ASP A 40 -11.50 5.30 17.08
C ASP A 40 -12.34 4.02 17.16
N GLU A 41 -13.49 3.98 16.48
CA GLU A 41 -14.37 2.81 16.41
C GLU A 41 -13.77 1.71 15.51
N ILE A 42 -13.09 0.74 16.12
CA ILE A 42 -12.32 -0.28 15.39
C ILE A 42 -13.16 -1.13 14.41
N TYR A 43 -14.45 -1.29 14.68
CA TYR A 43 -15.37 -2.04 13.81
C TYR A 43 -15.89 -1.22 12.63
N VAL A 44 -15.65 0.10 12.63
CA VAL A 44 -16.03 1.03 11.56
C VAL A 44 -14.80 1.49 10.80
N SER A 45 -13.83 2.07 11.51
CA SER A 45 -12.65 2.72 10.92
C SER A 45 -11.39 1.86 10.96
N GLY A 46 -11.40 0.69 11.63
CA GLY A 46 -10.25 -0.20 11.71
C GLY A 46 -9.80 -0.73 10.35
N SER A 47 -8.52 -1.05 10.20
CA SER A 47 -7.90 -1.45 8.92
C SER A 47 -8.57 -2.65 8.23
N LEU A 48 -9.25 -3.51 9.00
CA LEU A 48 -9.97 -4.70 8.52
C LEU A 48 -11.50 -4.53 8.52
N ALA A 49 -12.00 -3.35 8.88
CA ALA A 49 -13.42 -3.03 8.81
C ALA A 49 -13.81 -2.67 7.37
N ASP A 50 -15.07 -2.93 7.07
CA ASP A 50 -15.74 -2.67 5.79
C ASP A 50 -17.15 -2.16 6.14
N PRO A 51 -17.29 -0.85 6.43
CA PRO A 51 -18.54 -0.31 6.95
C PRO A 51 -19.57 -0.01 5.85
N ASP A 52 -19.15 0.13 4.59
CA ASP A 52 -20.07 0.26 3.46
C ASP A 52 -20.53 -1.08 2.85
N GLY A 53 -19.76 -2.15 3.07
CA GLY A 53 -20.14 -3.51 2.73
C GLY A 53 -19.87 -3.90 1.28
N ASP A 54 -18.95 -3.23 0.59
CA ASP A 54 -18.56 -3.58 -0.78
C ASP A 54 -17.52 -4.71 -0.87
N GLY A 55 -16.99 -5.14 0.27
CA GLY A 55 -15.98 -6.19 0.39
C GLY A 55 -14.53 -5.70 0.36
N LEU A 56 -14.29 -4.39 0.29
CA LEU A 56 -12.99 -3.76 0.42
C LEU A 56 -12.83 -3.21 1.84
N VAL A 57 -11.83 -3.74 2.56
CA VAL A 57 -11.51 -3.23 3.89
C VAL A 57 -10.82 -1.87 3.83
N ASN A 58 -10.92 -1.09 4.90
CA ASN A 58 -10.34 0.25 5.04
C ASN A 58 -8.85 0.35 4.63
N LEU A 59 -8.04 -0.68 4.87
CA LEU A 59 -6.65 -0.68 4.41
C LEU A 59 -6.52 -0.72 2.88
N ALA A 60 -7.37 -1.51 2.21
CA ALA A 60 -7.43 -1.58 0.76
C ALA A 60 -7.95 -0.27 0.19
N GLU A 61 -9.06 0.23 0.74
CA GLU A 61 -9.64 1.54 0.48
C GLU A 61 -8.59 2.67 0.55
N TYR A 62 -7.80 2.74 1.62
CA TYR A 62 -6.71 3.71 1.78
C TYR A 62 -5.64 3.57 0.69
N GLY A 63 -5.19 2.33 0.45
CA GLY A 63 -4.18 2.01 -0.55
C GLY A 63 -4.63 2.34 -1.98
N PHE A 64 -5.89 2.08 -2.32
CA PHE A 64 -6.45 2.40 -3.63
C PHE A 64 -6.98 3.84 -3.72
N GLY A 65 -7.08 4.55 -2.59
CA GLY A 65 -7.59 5.92 -2.46
C GLY A 65 -9.07 6.02 -2.80
N LEU A 66 -9.85 5.13 -2.21
CA LEU A 66 -11.31 5.04 -2.31
C LEU A 66 -11.96 5.74 -1.10
N ASP A 67 -13.28 5.69 -1.02
CA ASP A 67 -14.05 6.31 0.06
C ASP A 67 -14.74 5.25 0.92
N PRO A 68 -14.31 5.05 2.19
CA PRO A 68 -14.69 3.85 2.95
C PRO A 68 -16.11 3.88 3.50
N LEU A 69 -16.89 4.90 3.11
CA LEU A 69 -18.28 5.09 3.49
C LEU A 69 -19.19 4.97 2.26
N ALA A 70 -18.65 4.60 1.11
CA ALA A 70 -19.35 4.55 -0.16
C ALA A 70 -18.88 3.36 -0.99
N ILE A 71 -19.86 2.55 -1.41
CA ILE A 71 -19.63 1.41 -2.32
C ILE A 71 -18.75 1.82 -3.49
N SER A 72 -17.58 1.20 -3.59
CA SER A 72 -16.62 1.43 -4.64
C SER A 72 -16.70 0.33 -5.71
N GLU A 73 -16.38 0.71 -6.94
CA GLU A 73 -16.05 -0.30 -7.94
C GLU A 73 -14.66 -0.85 -7.63
N VAL A 74 -14.49 -2.16 -7.81
CA VAL A 74 -13.19 -2.83 -7.64
C VAL A 74 -12.12 -2.06 -8.42
N PRO A 75 -10.93 -1.81 -7.84
CA PRO A 75 -9.86 -1.07 -8.52
C PRO A 75 -9.59 -1.59 -9.93
N ASN A 76 -9.38 -0.67 -10.87
CA ASN A 76 -9.15 -1.04 -12.26
C ASN A 76 -7.86 -1.84 -12.38
N LEU A 77 -7.99 -3.14 -12.70
CA LEU A 77 -6.89 -4.05 -12.94
C LEU A 77 -6.62 -4.14 -14.44
N GLY A 78 -5.40 -3.78 -14.83
CA GLY A 78 -4.89 -3.91 -16.18
C GLY A 78 -3.93 -5.09 -16.31
N ILE A 79 -3.67 -5.48 -17.56
CA ILE A 79 -2.54 -6.36 -17.89
C ILE A 79 -1.77 -5.66 -19.00
N SER A 80 -0.47 -5.44 -18.78
CA SER A 80 0.44 -5.01 -19.85
C SER A 80 1.37 -6.14 -20.26
N ARG A 81 1.91 -6.05 -21.47
CA ARG A 81 2.84 -7.04 -22.03
C ARG A 81 4.09 -6.34 -22.52
N VAL A 82 5.24 -6.85 -22.10
CA VAL A 82 6.57 -6.39 -22.53
C VAL A 82 7.36 -7.60 -23.02
N GLY A 83 7.45 -7.77 -24.34
CA GLY A 83 8.06 -8.99 -24.89
C GLY A 83 7.23 -10.24 -24.54
N SER A 84 7.84 -11.21 -23.86
CA SER A 84 7.16 -12.44 -23.39
C SER A 84 6.66 -12.35 -21.94
N THR A 85 6.93 -11.25 -21.23
CA THR A 85 6.45 -11.04 -19.86
C THR A 85 5.14 -10.26 -19.87
N SER A 86 4.20 -10.66 -19.01
CA SER A 86 2.98 -9.87 -18.75
C SER A 86 3.03 -9.32 -17.34
N ASP A 87 2.70 -8.06 -17.12
CA ASP A 87 2.60 -7.45 -15.79
C ASP A 87 1.14 -7.29 -15.40
N LEU A 88 0.82 -7.55 -14.13
CA LEU A 88 -0.45 -7.09 -13.55
C LEU A 88 -0.30 -5.62 -13.19
N GLU A 89 -1.18 -4.78 -13.72
CA GLU A 89 -1.18 -3.34 -13.50
C GLU A 89 -2.36 -2.93 -12.63
N VAL A 90 -2.14 -2.06 -11.66
CA VAL A 90 -3.21 -1.50 -10.82
C VAL A 90 -2.98 -0.03 -10.55
N LEU A 91 -4.05 0.74 -10.53
CA LEU A 91 -4.03 2.13 -10.09
C LEU A 91 -4.16 2.19 -8.57
N VAL A 92 -3.21 2.86 -7.92
CA VAL A 92 -3.16 3.02 -6.46
C VAL A 92 -3.11 4.49 -6.07
N ASN A 93 -3.36 4.76 -4.79
CA ASN A 93 -3.08 6.04 -4.18
C ASN A 93 -1.57 6.21 -3.99
N GLY A 94 -0.90 6.90 -4.92
CA GLY A 94 0.54 7.18 -4.83
C GLY A 94 0.94 8.06 -3.65
N SER A 95 -0.03 8.67 -2.94
CA SER A 95 0.19 9.43 -1.71
C SER A 95 -0.02 8.61 -0.44
N ALA A 96 -0.48 7.35 -0.55
CA ALA A 96 -0.62 6.47 0.60
C ALA A 96 0.78 6.09 1.11
N VAL A 97 1.03 6.33 2.39
CA VAL A 97 2.30 6.03 3.05
C VAL A 97 2.11 4.85 3.98
N GLY A 98 3.11 3.97 4.04
CA GLY A 98 3.11 2.76 4.88
C GLY A 98 2.11 1.70 4.45
N VAL A 99 1.87 1.63 3.14
CA VAL A 99 1.09 0.57 2.51
C VAL A 99 1.94 -0.11 1.45
N GLY A 100 1.97 -1.44 1.49
CA GLY A 100 2.62 -2.29 0.50
C GLY A 100 1.59 -3.07 -0.32
N PHE A 101 1.85 -3.19 -1.62
CA PHE A 101 1.05 -4.02 -2.52
C PHE A 101 1.80 -5.30 -2.87
N TYR A 102 1.07 -6.40 -2.98
CA TYR A 102 1.61 -7.69 -3.39
C TYR A 102 0.59 -8.45 -4.24
N VAL A 103 1.05 -9.44 -5.00
CA VAL A 103 0.17 -10.31 -5.80
C VAL A 103 0.18 -11.71 -5.23
N MET A 104 -0.99 -12.30 -5.15
CA MET A 104 -1.16 -13.72 -4.80
C MET A 104 -1.65 -14.46 -6.04
N LYS A 105 -1.11 -15.65 -6.26
CA LYS A 105 -1.48 -16.58 -7.32
C LYS A 105 -2.11 -17.83 -6.72
N SER A 106 -3.09 -18.37 -7.42
CA SER A 106 -3.70 -19.66 -7.14
C SER A 106 -3.96 -20.42 -8.44
N VAL A 107 -3.98 -21.75 -8.38
CA VAL A 107 -4.39 -22.61 -9.50
C VAL A 107 -5.77 -23.23 -9.30
N ASP A 108 -6.34 -23.10 -8.10
CA ASP A 108 -7.57 -23.80 -7.68
C ASP A 108 -8.54 -22.95 -6.86
N LEU A 109 -8.27 -21.65 -6.67
CA LEU A 109 -8.99 -20.71 -5.79
C LEU A 109 -8.93 -21.04 -4.29
N VAL A 110 -8.15 -22.04 -3.89
CA VAL A 110 -8.04 -22.50 -2.49
C VAL A 110 -6.64 -22.21 -1.95
N GLY A 111 -5.61 -22.75 -2.60
CA GLY A 111 -4.21 -22.51 -2.24
C GLY A 111 -3.70 -21.24 -2.88
N TRP A 112 -3.24 -20.28 -2.07
CA TRP A 112 -2.68 -19.01 -2.53
C TRP A 112 -1.22 -18.89 -2.12
N SER A 113 -0.37 -18.46 -3.05
CA SER A 113 1.04 -18.13 -2.80
C SER A 113 1.37 -16.73 -3.32
N GLU A 114 2.20 -15.99 -2.60
CA GLU A 114 2.70 -14.68 -3.04
C GLU A 114 3.59 -14.85 -4.30
N VAL A 115 3.43 -13.95 -5.27
CA VAL A 115 4.31 -13.83 -6.42
C VAL A 115 5.54 -13.04 -5.96
N ASP A 116 6.72 -13.67 -6.04
CA ASP A 116 7.98 -13.07 -5.61
C ASP A 116 8.46 -12.04 -6.65
N SER A 117 7.88 -10.85 -6.56
CA SER A 117 8.18 -9.74 -7.45
C SER A 117 8.04 -8.42 -6.69
N VAL A 118 9.01 -7.53 -6.87
CA VAL A 118 8.96 -6.19 -6.29
C VAL A 118 8.05 -5.32 -7.17
N PRO A 119 7.01 -4.68 -6.60
CA PRO A 119 6.23 -3.67 -7.30
C PRO A 119 7.13 -2.63 -7.95
N SER A 120 6.86 -2.27 -9.21
CA SER A 120 7.59 -1.21 -9.90
C SER A 120 6.65 -0.08 -10.33
N ASP A 121 7.18 1.14 -10.33
CA ASP A 121 6.46 2.34 -10.74
C ASP A 121 6.17 2.32 -12.25
N GLY A 122 4.88 2.35 -12.59
CA GLY A 122 4.37 2.46 -13.96
C GLY A 122 4.07 3.90 -14.38
N GLY A 123 4.26 4.89 -13.50
CA GLY A 123 4.04 6.30 -13.72
C GLY A 123 2.74 6.84 -13.10
N ALA A 124 2.63 8.16 -13.03
CA ALA A 124 1.42 8.84 -12.57
C ALA A 124 0.30 8.80 -13.64
N VAL A 125 -0.94 8.58 -13.20
CA VAL A 125 -2.15 8.55 -14.03
C VAL A 125 -3.21 9.39 -13.31
N GLY A 126 -3.31 10.67 -13.68
CA GLY A 126 -4.13 11.63 -12.92
C GLY A 126 -3.62 11.76 -11.48
N ASP A 127 -4.52 11.65 -10.50
CA ASP A 127 -4.18 11.67 -9.06
C ASP A 127 -3.77 10.30 -8.51
N LYS A 128 -3.71 9.27 -9.37
CA LYS A 128 -3.31 7.90 -9.03
C LYS A 128 -1.92 7.58 -9.57
N MET A 129 -1.35 6.51 -9.07
CA MET A 129 -0.09 5.93 -9.56
C MET A 129 -0.38 4.55 -10.15
N LEU A 130 0.16 4.27 -11.33
CA LEU A 130 0.15 2.94 -11.90
C LEU A 130 1.26 2.11 -11.25
N LEU A 131 0.91 0.98 -10.64
CA LEU A 131 1.88 0.00 -10.16
C LEU A 131 1.85 -1.24 -11.02
N LYS A 132 3.04 -1.74 -11.35
CA LYS A 132 3.25 -3.04 -11.97
C LYS A 132 3.63 -4.04 -10.90
N LEU A 133 2.73 -4.99 -10.63
CA LEU A 133 2.84 -5.92 -9.51
C LEU A 133 3.35 -7.31 -9.93
N GLY A 134 4.45 -7.31 -10.68
CA GLY A 134 5.17 -8.53 -11.01
C GLY A 134 4.86 -9.15 -12.36
N VAL A 135 5.78 -10.04 -12.76
CA VAL A 135 5.72 -10.79 -14.01
C VAL A 135 4.82 -12.02 -13.84
N LEU A 136 3.71 -12.01 -14.55
CA LEU A 136 2.89 -13.19 -14.80
C LEU A 136 3.64 -14.05 -15.83
N GLU A 137 4.14 -15.21 -15.38
CA GLU A 137 4.95 -16.12 -16.21
C GLU A 137 4.29 -16.55 -17.53
N GLU A 138 5.15 -16.93 -18.48
CA GLU A 138 4.89 -17.26 -19.89
C GLU A 138 3.76 -18.28 -20.16
N ASP A 139 3.25 -18.19 -21.40
CA ASP A 139 2.21 -19.00 -22.03
C ASP A 139 2.01 -20.41 -21.45
N GLY A 140 0.83 -20.63 -20.84
CA GLY A 140 0.30 -21.97 -20.58
C GLY A 140 -0.22 -22.20 -19.16
N LEU A 141 0.21 -21.42 -18.16
CA LEU A 141 -0.26 -21.56 -16.79
C LEU A 141 -1.47 -20.65 -16.53
N LYS A 142 -2.67 -21.19 -16.78
CA LYS A 142 -3.92 -20.61 -16.28
C LYS A 142 -3.89 -20.59 -14.76
N GLY A 143 -4.23 -19.46 -14.17
CA GLY A 143 -4.31 -19.28 -12.73
C GLY A 143 -5.19 -18.09 -12.39
N PHE A 144 -5.52 -18.00 -11.11
CA PHE A 144 -6.25 -16.89 -10.51
C PHE A 144 -5.25 -15.99 -9.81
N TYR A 145 -5.43 -14.68 -9.96
CA TYR A 145 -4.59 -13.67 -9.35
C TYR A 145 -5.46 -12.75 -8.52
N ARG A 146 -4.93 -12.29 -7.39
CA ARG A 146 -5.51 -11.20 -6.60
C ARG A 146 -4.41 -10.26 -6.16
N VAL A 147 -4.76 -8.99 -6.06
CA VAL A 147 -3.92 -7.96 -5.44
C VAL A 147 -4.23 -7.93 -3.95
N GLY A 148 -3.19 -8.00 -3.12
CA GLY A 148 -3.27 -7.82 -1.69
C GLY A 148 -2.65 -6.50 -1.27
N VAL A 149 -3.16 -5.97 -0.17
CA VAL A 149 -2.65 -4.75 0.47
C VAL A 149 -2.22 -5.14 1.89
N ARG A 150 -1.07 -4.67 2.34
CA ARG A 150 -0.57 -4.86 3.71
C ARG A 150 -0.12 -3.54 4.28
N SER A 151 -0.35 -3.34 5.58
CA SER A 151 0.37 -2.30 6.29
C SER A 151 1.83 -2.70 6.33
N GLU A 152 2.66 -1.68 6.22
CA GLU A 152 4.08 -1.83 6.08
C GLU A 152 4.70 -1.54 7.44
#